data_AF-N9GL21-F1
#
_entry.id   AF-N9GL21-F1
#
_cell.length_a   1.000
_cell.length_b   1.000
_cell.length_c   1.000
_cell.angle_alpha   90.00
_cell.angle_beta   90.00
_cell.angle_gamma   90.00
#
_symmetry.space_group_name_H-M   'P 1'
#
loop_
_entity.id
_entity.type
_entity.pdbx_description
1 polymer ?
#
loop_
_entity_poly.entity_id
_entity_poly.type
_entity_poly.pdbx_seq_one_letter_code
_entity_poly.pdbx_strand_id
1 'polypeptide(L)'
;MFEFALKQVYFPVDEADYHLLSLVISSPLITEFVKRIDQIRFNVSNKEAKEYKRKNQHYEGGYSDLFDLTQVGFGGSKPQNVSVLNSQNAGRAYLLSSSPPVLEKRTIRLPKTDFFVQCLYRKNYQDSFIQLHKFMQLDLNNIDIRNAIRNIIQFVIDQILLQAFRTREYAVEGWSNQDYYSSLPKLQRIWLDKVHQTTRDEDNDWRDELSREIARWILRSYEKVVSDAFILGTGELLGVKQGVEKSLQRAKEFF
;
A
#
# COMPACT_ATOMS: atom_id res chain seq x y z
N MET A 1 36.86 31.09 27.65
CA MET A 1 37.07 30.52 26.30
C MET A 1 35.75 29.88 25.91
N PHE A 2 34.93 30.54 25.08
CA PHE A 2 33.66 29.98 24.63
C PHE A 2 33.95 29.02 23.48
N GLU A 3 34.06 27.74 23.79
CA GLU A 3 34.09 26.68 22.80
C GLU A 3 32.69 26.57 22.18
N PHE A 4 32.54 27.07 20.96
CA PHE A 4 31.32 26.80 20.19
C PHE A 4 31.37 25.34 19.76
N ALA A 5 30.50 24.50 20.33
CA ALA A 5 30.29 23.13 19.89
C ALA A 5 29.54 23.12 18.54
N LEU A 6 30.25 23.53 17.47
CA LEU A 6 29.76 23.48 16.10
C LEU A 6 29.85 22.03 15.60
N LYS A 7 28.76 21.57 14.97
CA LYS A 7 28.74 20.25 14.33
C LYS A 7 29.52 20.33 13.02
N GLN A 8 30.52 19.46 12.88
CA GLN A 8 31.33 19.34 11.68
C GLN A 8 31.20 17.94 11.09
N VAL A 9 31.18 17.85 9.76
CA VAL A 9 31.03 16.60 9.01
C VAL A 9 32.06 16.56 7.88
N TYR A 10 32.74 15.43 7.72
CA TYR A 10 33.60 15.18 6.57
C TYR A 10 32.76 14.76 5.36
N PHE A 11 32.96 15.43 4.23
CA PHE A 11 32.30 15.11 2.96
C PHE A 11 33.35 14.68 1.93
N PRO A 12 33.28 13.44 1.39
CA PRO A 12 34.27 12.92 0.46
C PRO A 12 34.15 13.63 -0.90
N VAL A 13 35.29 13.95 -1.50
CA VAL A 13 35.38 14.59 -2.83
C VAL A 13 36.14 13.70 -3.81
N ASP A 14 37.14 12.94 -3.34
CA ASP A 14 37.89 11.94 -4.10
C ASP A 14 38.37 10.79 -3.17
N GLU A 15 39.08 9.80 -3.69
CA GLU A 15 39.52 8.57 -3.00
C GLU A 15 40.20 8.82 -1.64
N ALA A 16 40.87 9.97 -1.46
CA ALA A 16 41.54 10.35 -0.22
C ALA A 16 41.29 11.80 0.23
N ASP A 17 40.39 12.52 -0.45
CA ASP A 17 40.16 13.95 -0.21
C ASP A 17 38.78 14.23 0.40
N TYR A 18 38.77 15.07 1.43
CA TYR A 18 37.57 15.41 2.18
C TYR A 18 37.47 16.91 2.42
N HIS A 19 36.26 17.44 2.29
CA HIS A 19 35.92 18.76 2.78
C HIS A 19 35.32 18.66 4.19
N LEU A 20 35.78 19.50 5.10
CA LEU A 20 35.17 19.64 6.43
C LEU A 20 34.06 20.68 6.37
N LEU A 21 32.81 20.25 6.51
CA LEU A 21 31.64 21.12 6.46
C LEU A 21 31.19 21.46 7.88
N SER A 22 31.12 22.76 8.21
CA SER A 22 30.51 23.24 9.45
C SER A 22 29.03 23.55 9.21
N LEU A 23 28.14 22.83 9.88
CA LEU A 23 26.70 22.97 9.68
C LEU A 23 26.13 24.09 10.54
N VAL A 24 25.46 25.05 9.91
CA VAL A 24 24.80 26.18 10.58
C VAL A 24 23.31 26.16 10.25
N ILE A 25 22.48 26.39 11.27
CA ILE A 25 21.03 26.43 11.14
C ILE A 25 20.60 27.83 10.67
N SER A 26 19.89 27.90 9.54
CA SER A 26 19.37 29.16 9.00
C SER A 26 18.12 29.64 9.76
N SER A 27 18.28 30.67 10.59
CA SER A 27 17.19 31.27 11.36
C SER A 27 16.08 31.91 10.50
N PRO A 28 16.38 32.61 9.38
CA PRO A 28 15.35 33.11 8.47
C PRO A 28 14.53 31.99 7.84
N LEU A 29 15.18 30.91 7.41
CA LEU A 29 14.51 29.78 6.78
C LEU A 29 13.56 29.07 7.75
N ILE A 30 13.99 28.84 9.00
CA ILE A 30 13.12 28.29 10.04
C ILE A 30 11.89 29.18 10.26
N THR A 31 12.08 30.49 10.31
CA THR A 31 11.00 31.44 10.57
C THR A 31 9.98 31.46 9.45
N GLU A 32 10.44 31.44 8.22
CA GLU A 32 9.59 31.34 7.03
C GLU A 32 8.81 30.03 7.03
N PHE A 33 9.48 28.92 7.35
CA PHE A 33 8.90 27.60 7.41
C PHE A 33 7.80 27.47 8.48
N VAL A 34 8.04 28.00 9.68
CA VAL A 34 7.03 28.07 10.76
C VAL A 34 5.80 28.85 10.30
N LYS A 35 6.00 30.02 9.68
CA LYS A 35 4.89 30.84 9.15
C LYS A 35 4.06 30.08 8.11
N ARG A 36 4.68 29.34 7.18
CA ARG A 36 3.95 28.54 6.19
C ARG A 36 3.13 27.42 6.83
N ILE A 37 3.71 26.70 7.79
CA ILE A 37 3.00 25.63 8.50
C ILE A 37 1.81 26.20 9.27
N ASP A 38 1.99 27.33 9.97
CA ASP A 38 0.91 27.96 10.72
C ASP A 38 -0.21 28.46 9.80
N GLN A 39 0.14 29.00 8.63
CA GLN A 39 -0.84 29.35 7.60
C GLN A 39 -1.61 28.11 7.13
N ILE A 40 -0.95 26.98 6.86
CA ILE A 40 -1.65 25.74 6.49
C ILE A 40 -2.55 25.26 7.62
N ARG A 41 -2.11 25.27 8.88
CA ARG A 41 -2.88 24.65 9.97
C ARG A 41 -3.99 25.53 10.53
N PHE A 42 -3.78 26.84 10.55
CA PHE A 42 -4.64 27.79 11.28
C PHE A 42 -5.37 28.81 10.40
N ASN A 43 -5.27 28.71 9.07
CA ASN A 43 -6.10 29.52 8.17
C ASN A 43 -7.60 29.31 8.47
N VAL A 44 -8.36 30.40 8.42
CA VAL A 44 -9.81 30.44 8.67
C VAL A 44 -10.54 29.47 7.76
N SER A 45 -10.22 29.46 6.46
CA SER A 45 -10.85 28.56 5.48
C SER A 45 -10.63 27.08 5.83
N ASN A 46 -9.45 26.70 6.34
CA ASN A 46 -9.19 25.32 6.77
C ASN A 46 -9.96 24.94 8.03
N LYS A 47 -10.26 25.90 8.93
CA LYS A 47 -11.10 25.64 10.11
C LYS A 47 -12.54 25.35 9.69
N GLU A 48 -13.09 26.17 8.80
CA GLU A 48 -14.44 26.00 8.25
C GLU A 48 -14.56 24.65 7.52
N ALA A 49 -13.63 24.34 6.62
CA ALA A 49 -13.61 23.09 5.89
C ALA A 49 -13.56 21.85 6.81
N LYS A 50 -12.75 21.90 7.88
CA LYS A 50 -12.69 20.83 8.89
C LYS A 50 -14.01 20.69 9.66
N GLU A 51 -14.72 21.79 9.89
CA GLU A 51 -16.04 21.76 10.53
C GLU A 51 -17.10 21.13 9.63
N TYR A 52 -17.14 21.49 8.34
CA TYR A 52 -18.01 20.84 7.35
C TYR A 52 -17.73 19.34 7.24
N LYS A 53 -16.45 18.94 7.21
CA LYS A 53 -16.04 17.52 7.27
C LYS A 53 -16.59 16.84 8.53
N ARG A 54 -16.48 17.49 9.70
CA ARG A 54 -17.01 16.94 10.97
C ARG A 54 -18.54 16.77 10.94
N LYS A 55 -19.25 17.65 10.23
CA LYS A 55 -20.71 17.60 10.04
C LYS A 55 -21.16 16.69 8.88
N ASN A 56 -20.23 16.04 8.17
CA ASN A 56 -20.50 15.28 6.93
C ASN A 56 -21.26 16.11 5.87
N GLN A 57 -20.93 17.39 5.76
CA GLN A 57 -21.53 18.31 4.80
C GLN A 57 -20.54 18.63 3.68
N HIS A 58 -21.06 18.82 2.46
CA HIS A 58 -20.26 19.23 1.31
C HIS A 58 -19.73 20.65 1.50
N TYR A 59 -18.45 20.87 1.17
CA TYR A 59 -17.80 22.17 1.16
C TYR A 59 -17.01 22.30 -0.14
N GLU A 60 -17.19 23.41 -0.86
CA GLU A 60 -16.58 23.63 -2.19
C GLU A 60 -15.08 23.89 -2.10
N GLY A 61 -14.59 24.41 -0.96
CA GLY A 61 -13.17 24.61 -0.70
C GLY A 61 -12.47 23.31 -0.28
N GLY A 62 -11.24 23.09 -0.77
CA GLY A 62 -10.36 22.07 -0.21
C GLY A 62 -9.81 22.47 1.16
N TYR A 63 -9.25 21.51 1.90
CA TYR A 63 -8.41 21.82 3.05
C TYR A 63 -7.12 21.00 3.02
N SER A 64 -6.05 21.59 3.55
CA SER A 64 -4.75 20.95 3.68
C SER A 64 -4.42 20.76 5.16
N ASP A 65 -3.79 19.64 5.50
CA ASP A 65 -3.29 19.38 6.85
C ASP A 65 -1.93 18.68 6.79
N LEU A 66 -1.14 18.87 7.84
CA LEU A 66 0.17 18.25 8.00
C LEU A 66 0.16 17.40 9.26
N PHE A 67 0.28 16.09 9.07
CA PHE A 67 0.33 15.12 10.16
C PHE A 67 1.77 14.90 10.64
N ASP A 68 1.89 14.35 11.86
CA ASP A 68 3.17 13.92 12.45
C ASP A 68 4.26 15.01 12.53
N LEU A 69 3.84 16.28 12.69
CA LEU A 69 4.75 17.38 12.93
C LEU A 69 5.38 17.29 14.32
N THR A 70 6.71 17.38 14.37
CA THR A 70 7.46 17.45 15.63
C THR A 70 7.84 18.89 15.92
N GLN A 71 7.56 19.38 17.13
CA GLN A 71 7.99 20.71 17.57
C GLN A 71 9.31 20.64 18.32
N VAL A 72 10.27 21.46 17.92
CA VAL A 72 11.59 21.57 18.58
C VAL A 72 11.72 22.95 19.23
N GLY A 73 12.29 22.98 20.42
CA GLY A 73 12.55 24.20 21.19
C GLY A 73 14.02 24.63 21.14
N PHE A 74 14.29 25.88 20.77
CA PHE A 74 15.62 26.49 20.83
C PHE A 74 15.72 27.50 21.98
N GLY A 75 16.71 27.32 22.85
CA GLY A 75 16.99 28.24 23.97
C GLY A 75 16.30 27.91 25.30
N GLY A 76 15.61 26.77 25.40
CA GLY A 76 15.01 26.29 26.65
C GLY A 76 14.05 27.31 27.26
N SER A 77 14.29 27.70 28.51
CA SER A 77 13.49 28.72 29.23
C SER A 77 13.81 30.16 28.83
N LYS A 78 14.88 30.40 28.04
CA LYS A 78 15.32 31.74 27.60
C LYS A 78 15.54 31.79 26.09
N PRO A 79 14.48 31.67 25.26
CA PRO A 79 14.58 31.70 23.80
C PRO A 79 15.15 33.01 23.24
N GLN A 80 15.09 34.09 24.04
CA GLN A 80 15.62 35.42 23.74
C GLN A 80 17.13 35.45 23.53
N ASN A 81 17.86 34.51 24.15
CA ASN A 81 19.31 34.47 24.11
C ASN A 81 19.87 33.80 22.85
N VAL A 82 19.01 33.30 21.95
CA VAL A 82 19.42 32.57 20.73
C VAL A 82 19.47 33.49 19.52
N SER A 83 18.34 34.14 19.19
CA SER A 83 18.24 35.13 18.13
C SER A 83 16.93 35.93 18.22
N VAL A 84 16.88 37.08 17.54
CA VAL A 84 15.66 37.91 17.44
C VAL A 84 14.52 37.13 16.79
N LEU A 85 14.79 36.44 15.68
CA LEU A 85 13.81 35.62 14.97
C LEU A 85 13.33 34.42 15.79
N ASN A 86 14.21 33.83 16.61
CA ASN A 86 13.83 32.77 17.53
C ASN A 86 12.83 33.28 18.58
N SER A 87 13.03 34.50 19.08
CA SER A 87 12.10 35.14 20.02
C SER A 87 10.72 35.36 19.39
N GLN A 88 10.68 35.79 18.12
CA GLN A 88 9.42 35.96 17.37
C GLN A 88 8.66 34.64 17.21
N ASN A 89 9.37 33.52 17.04
CA ASN A 89 8.77 32.19 16.98
C ASN A 89 8.56 31.55 18.37
N ALA A 90 8.69 32.33 19.46
CA ALA A 90 8.63 31.85 20.85
C ALA A 90 9.57 30.67 21.16
N GLY A 91 10.72 30.62 20.48
CA GLY A 91 11.68 29.53 20.59
C GLY A 91 11.30 28.25 19.88
N ARG A 92 10.25 28.24 19.03
CA ARG A 92 9.69 27.03 18.42
C ARG A 92 10.10 26.90 16.97
N ALA A 93 10.33 25.67 16.55
CA ALA A 93 10.46 25.26 15.16
C ALA A 93 9.70 23.95 14.92
N TYR A 94 9.41 23.67 13.66
CA TYR A 94 8.75 22.42 13.24
C TYR A 94 9.71 21.55 12.42
N LEU A 95 9.60 20.23 12.60
CA LEU A 95 10.21 19.22 11.74
C LEU A 95 9.12 18.41 11.05
N LEU A 96 9.32 18.14 9.76
CA LEU A 96 8.46 17.23 8.99
C LEU A 96 8.79 15.78 9.32
N SER A 97 7.77 14.94 9.32
CA SER A 97 7.98 13.50 9.39
C SER A 97 8.69 13.03 8.12
N SER A 98 9.86 12.41 8.32
CA SER A 98 10.60 11.68 7.29
C SER A 98 10.85 10.24 7.73
N SER A 99 9.90 9.69 8.51
CA SER A 99 9.96 8.31 8.95
C SER A 99 9.72 7.36 7.77
N PRO A 100 10.47 6.25 7.66
CA PRO A 100 10.16 5.23 6.68
C PRO A 100 8.76 4.65 6.94
N PRO A 101 8.07 4.12 5.92
CA PRO A 101 6.81 3.44 6.13
C PRO A 101 7.02 2.26 7.09
N VAL A 102 6.12 2.11 8.06
CA VAL A 102 6.14 0.95 8.95
C VAL A 102 5.72 -0.27 8.13
N LEU A 103 6.69 -1.09 7.76
CA LEU A 103 6.43 -2.38 7.12
C LEU A 103 6.01 -3.37 8.21
N GLU A 104 4.71 -3.66 8.30
CA GLU A 104 4.24 -4.75 9.14
C GLU A 104 4.92 -6.05 8.71
N LYS A 105 5.65 -6.72 9.61
CA LYS A 105 6.07 -8.11 9.43
C LYS A 105 4.82 -8.98 9.43
N ARG A 106 4.19 -9.11 8.26
CA ARG A 106 3.08 -10.03 8.07
C ARG A 106 3.66 -11.44 8.07
N THR A 107 3.44 -12.18 9.14
CA THR A 107 3.68 -13.62 9.14
C THR A 107 2.77 -14.24 8.08
N ILE A 108 3.38 -14.70 7.00
CA ILE A 108 2.65 -15.38 5.94
C ILE A 108 2.18 -16.71 6.52
N ARG A 109 0.87 -16.83 6.67
CA ARG A 109 0.24 -18.06 7.15
C ARG A 109 0.10 -19.02 5.98
N LEU A 110 0.80 -20.15 6.06
CA LEU A 110 0.66 -21.24 5.10
C LEU A 110 -0.75 -21.86 5.20
N PRO A 111 -1.44 -22.09 4.06
CA PRO A 111 -2.77 -22.69 4.07
C PRO A 111 -2.69 -24.16 4.43
N LYS A 112 -3.58 -24.59 5.34
CA LYS A 112 -3.66 -25.98 5.82
C LYS A 112 -4.67 -26.81 5.03
N THR A 113 -5.84 -26.22 4.79
CA THR A 113 -6.97 -26.89 4.13
C THR A 113 -7.34 -26.23 2.80
N ASP A 114 -7.29 -24.90 2.72
CA ASP A 114 -7.65 -24.15 1.51
C ASP A 114 -7.02 -22.75 1.53
N PHE A 115 -6.27 -22.42 0.49
CA PHE A 115 -5.69 -21.10 0.25
C PHE A 115 -6.74 -19.99 0.16
N PHE A 116 -7.83 -20.21 -0.56
CA PHE A 116 -8.83 -19.18 -0.84
C PHE A 116 -9.62 -18.74 0.40
N VAL A 117 -9.70 -19.62 1.40
CA VAL A 117 -10.41 -19.36 2.67
C VAL A 117 -9.44 -18.84 3.73
N GLN A 118 -8.24 -19.41 3.82
CA GLN A 118 -7.31 -19.11 4.91
C GLN A 118 -6.35 -17.95 4.62
N CYS A 119 -6.02 -17.71 3.35
CA CYS A 119 -5.03 -16.71 2.95
C CYS A 119 -5.65 -15.46 2.30
N LEU A 120 -6.88 -15.54 1.79
CA LEU A 120 -7.56 -14.41 1.14
C LEU A 120 -8.68 -13.84 2.02
N TYR A 121 -8.36 -12.79 2.78
CA TYR A 121 -9.37 -12.10 3.59
C TYR A 121 -10.24 -11.19 2.71
N ARG A 122 -11.53 -11.53 2.57
CA ARG A 122 -12.47 -10.85 1.66
C ARG A 122 -12.55 -9.34 1.83
N LYS A 123 -12.43 -8.81 3.06
CA LYS A 123 -12.52 -7.35 3.28
C LYS A 123 -11.39 -6.58 2.60
N ASN A 124 -10.24 -7.20 2.35
CA ASN A 124 -9.13 -6.55 1.64
C ASN A 124 -9.48 -6.22 0.18
N TYR A 125 -10.50 -6.87 -0.38
CA TYR A 125 -10.97 -6.70 -1.76
C TYR A 125 -12.31 -5.96 -1.82
N GLN A 126 -12.85 -5.54 -0.67
CA GLN A 126 -14.20 -4.97 -0.57
C GLN A 126 -14.34 -3.72 -1.43
N ASP A 127 -13.39 -2.79 -1.34
CA ASP A 127 -13.43 -1.55 -2.11
C ASP A 127 -13.37 -1.82 -3.62
N SER A 128 -12.57 -2.79 -4.05
CA SER A 128 -12.48 -3.21 -5.45
C SER A 128 -13.81 -3.78 -5.95
N PHE A 129 -14.49 -4.62 -5.16
CA PHE A 129 -15.79 -5.17 -5.52
C PHE A 129 -16.91 -4.12 -5.51
N ILE A 130 -16.89 -3.17 -4.56
CA ILE A 130 -17.83 -2.04 -4.53
C ILE A 130 -17.63 -1.16 -5.78
N GLN A 131 -16.39 -0.86 -6.14
CA GLN A 131 -16.08 -0.06 -7.33
C GLN A 131 -16.48 -0.80 -8.61
N LEU A 132 -16.23 -2.12 -8.69
CA LEU A 132 -16.68 -2.97 -9.79
C LEU A 132 -18.20 -2.89 -9.94
N HIS A 133 -18.94 -3.03 -8.84
CA HIS A 133 -20.40 -2.95 -8.85
C HIS A 133 -20.92 -1.59 -9.33
N LYS A 134 -20.32 -0.49 -8.85
CA LYS A 134 -20.68 0.86 -9.29
C LYS A 134 -20.54 1.02 -10.81
N PHE A 135 -19.46 0.49 -11.39
CA PHE A 135 -19.28 0.54 -12.85
C PHE A 135 -20.26 -0.36 -13.61
N MET A 136 -20.66 -1.50 -13.04
CA MET A 136 -21.67 -2.37 -13.63
C MET A 136 -23.09 -1.78 -13.57
N GLN A 137 -23.39 -0.92 -12.58
CA GLN A 137 -24.67 -0.24 -12.45
C GLN A 137 -24.84 0.95 -13.41
N LEU A 138 -23.76 1.43 -14.04
CA LEU A 138 -23.87 2.52 -15.00
C LEU A 138 -24.49 1.99 -16.30
N ASP A 139 -25.58 2.63 -16.74
CA ASP A 139 -26.23 2.34 -18.03
C ASP A 139 -25.38 2.74 -19.26
N LEU A 140 -24.18 3.30 -19.03
CA LEU A 140 -23.27 3.75 -20.07
C LEU A 140 -22.28 2.63 -20.45
N ASN A 141 -22.41 2.08 -21.66
CA ASN A 141 -21.48 1.07 -22.17
C ASN A 141 -20.37 1.70 -23.04
N ASN A 142 -19.48 2.48 -22.42
CA ASN A 142 -18.30 3.05 -23.11
C ASN A 142 -17.07 2.14 -22.97
N ILE A 143 -16.10 2.26 -23.88
CA ILE A 143 -14.80 1.59 -23.85
C ILE A 143 -14.09 1.85 -22.51
N ASP A 144 -14.16 3.07 -21.98
CA ASP A 144 -13.52 3.44 -20.71
C ASP A 144 -14.09 2.66 -19.53
N ILE A 145 -15.40 2.47 -19.48
CA ILE A 145 -16.08 1.70 -18.43
C ILE A 145 -15.72 0.22 -18.55
N ARG A 146 -15.72 -0.34 -19.76
CA ARG A 146 -15.26 -1.72 -19.99
C ARG A 146 -13.79 -1.93 -19.60
N ASN A 147 -12.93 -0.95 -19.87
CA ASN A 147 -11.53 -1.00 -19.46
C ASN A 147 -11.38 -0.85 -17.94
N ALA A 148 -12.16 0.01 -17.28
CA ALA A 148 -12.17 0.13 -15.83
C ALA A 148 -12.57 -1.19 -15.15
N ILE A 149 -13.64 -1.83 -15.62
CA ILE A 149 -14.09 -3.15 -15.13
C ILE A 149 -12.97 -4.19 -15.30
N ARG A 150 -12.36 -4.27 -16.49
CA ARG A 150 -11.24 -5.19 -16.74
C ARG A 150 -10.05 -4.92 -15.82
N ASN A 151 -9.69 -3.65 -15.61
CA ASN A 151 -8.58 -3.26 -14.75
C ASN A 151 -8.83 -3.63 -13.29
N ILE A 152 -10.06 -3.49 -12.79
CA ILE A 152 -10.42 -3.88 -11.43
C ILE A 152 -10.34 -5.40 -11.27
N ILE A 153 -10.90 -6.17 -12.22
CA ILE A 153 -10.79 -7.63 -12.20
C ILE A 153 -9.33 -8.06 -12.26
N GLN A 154 -8.54 -7.46 -13.16
CA GLN A 154 -7.11 -7.74 -13.29
C GLN A 154 -6.36 -7.43 -12.00
N PHE A 155 -6.64 -6.29 -11.36
CA PHE A 155 -6.05 -5.94 -10.08
C PHE A 155 -6.36 -6.99 -9.00
N VAL A 156 -7.60 -7.46 -8.90
CA VAL A 156 -7.96 -8.53 -7.95
C VAL A 156 -7.19 -9.82 -8.25
N ILE A 157 -7.08 -10.21 -9.53
CA ILE A 157 -6.30 -11.38 -9.96
C ILE A 157 -4.84 -11.23 -9.55
N ASP A 158 -4.22 -10.08 -9.85
CA ASP A 158 -2.82 -9.79 -9.53
C ASP A 158 -2.56 -9.84 -8.03
N GLN A 159 -3.49 -9.33 -7.21
CA GLN A 159 -3.39 -9.41 -5.75
C GLN A 159 -3.46 -10.86 -5.23
N ILE A 160 -4.32 -11.71 -5.81
CA ILE A 160 -4.38 -13.14 -5.45
C ILE A 160 -3.07 -13.84 -5.82
N LEU A 161 -2.56 -13.59 -7.03
CA LEU A 161 -1.30 -14.16 -7.50
C LEU A 161 -0.12 -13.69 -6.65
N LEU A 162 -0.06 -12.40 -6.32
CA LEU A 162 0.96 -11.84 -5.43
C LEU A 162 0.95 -12.51 -4.06
N GLN A 163 -0.22 -12.81 -3.50
CA GLN A 163 -0.32 -13.52 -2.23
C GLN A 163 0.20 -14.96 -2.32
N ALA A 164 -0.03 -15.64 -3.44
CA ALA A 164 0.52 -16.96 -3.71
C ALA A 164 2.04 -16.91 -3.90
N PHE A 165 2.57 -15.91 -4.61
CA PHE A 165 4.01 -15.72 -4.77
C PHE A 165 4.71 -15.46 -3.45
N ARG A 166 4.14 -14.59 -2.61
CA ARG A 166 4.64 -14.35 -1.25
C ARG A 166 4.68 -15.65 -0.43
N THR A 167 3.61 -16.44 -0.51
CA THR A 167 3.54 -17.77 0.12
C THR A 167 4.68 -18.66 -0.35
N ARG A 168 4.93 -18.72 -1.66
CA ARG A 168 6.00 -19.52 -2.23
C ARG A 168 7.36 -19.01 -1.80
N GLU A 169 7.64 -17.71 -1.89
CA GLU A 169 8.94 -17.13 -1.57
C GLU A 169 9.33 -17.39 -0.11
N TYR A 170 8.38 -17.16 0.81
CA TYR A 170 8.58 -17.33 2.25
C TYR A 170 8.64 -18.78 2.71
N ALA A 171 7.92 -19.69 2.05
CA ALA A 171 7.88 -21.10 2.45
C ALA A 171 9.19 -21.82 2.14
N VAL A 172 9.58 -22.71 3.06
CA VAL A 172 10.66 -23.67 2.83
C VAL A 172 10.19 -24.69 1.79
N GLU A 173 11.10 -25.10 0.91
CA GLU A 173 10.82 -26.12 -0.08
C GLU A 173 10.32 -27.43 0.58
N GLY A 174 9.18 -27.94 0.12
CA GLY A 174 8.61 -29.21 0.57
C GLY A 174 7.74 -29.10 1.81
N TRP A 175 7.36 -27.87 2.20
CA TRP A 175 6.47 -27.63 3.32
C TRP A 175 5.14 -28.37 3.19
N SER A 176 4.64 -28.58 1.98
CA SER A 176 3.35 -29.25 1.74
C SER A 176 3.38 -30.78 1.92
N ASN A 177 4.57 -31.37 2.08
CA ASN A 177 4.75 -32.82 2.30
C ASN A 177 4.61 -33.24 3.78
N GLN A 178 4.51 -32.29 4.71
CA GLN A 178 4.31 -32.60 6.12
C GLN A 178 2.86 -33.09 6.37
N ASP A 179 2.65 -34.02 7.31
CA ASP A 179 1.33 -34.61 7.61
C ASP A 179 0.27 -33.56 7.98
N TYR A 180 0.65 -32.62 8.85
CA TYR A 180 0.68 -31.21 8.47
C TYR A 180 -0.46 -30.67 7.58
N TYR A 181 -0.15 -30.71 6.29
CA TYR A 181 -0.83 -30.09 5.16
C TYR A 181 -1.48 -31.13 4.24
N SER A 182 -1.63 -32.38 4.73
CA SER A 182 -2.25 -33.50 4.00
C SER A 182 -3.69 -33.23 3.55
N SER A 183 -4.37 -32.27 4.18
CA SER A 183 -5.73 -31.84 3.81
C SER A 183 -5.77 -30.77 2.70
N LEU A 184 -4.64 -30.19 2.32
CA LEU A 184 -4.56 -29.20 1.24
C LEU A 184 -4.73 -29.91 -0.12
N PRO A 185 -5.59 -29.43 -1.03
CA PRO A 185 -5.77 -30.03 -2.35
C PRO A 185 -4.45 -30.14 -3.13
N LYS A 186 -4.28 -31.23 -3.89
CA LYS A 186 -3.08 -31.48 -4.70
C LYS A 186 -2.77 -30.31 -5.65
N LEU A 187 -3.80 -29.74 -6.26
CA LEU A 187 -3.70 -28.57 -7.13
C LEU A 187 -3.04 -27.36 -6.41
N GLN A 188 -3.48 -27.07 -5.19
CA GLN A 188 -2.93 -25.96 -4.40
C GLN A 188 -1.49 -26.25 -3.93
N ARG A 189 -1.13 -27.52 -3.68
CA ARG A 189 0.27 -27.91 -3.40
C ARG A 189 1.17 -27.67 -4.61
N ILE A 190 0.76 -28.13 -5.79
CA ILE A 190 1.49 -27.90 -7.05
C ILE A 190 1.67 -26.40 -7.29
N TRP A 191 0.63 -25.61 -7.02
CA TRP A 191 0.68 -24.17 -7.20
C TRP A 191 1.57 -23.44 -6.17
N LEU A 192 1.54 -23.80 -4.89
CA LEU A 192 2.15 -23.01 -3.81
C LEU A 192 3.53 -23.51 -3.35
N ASP A 193 3.85 -24.79 -3.49
CA ASP A 193 5.13 -25.37 -3.04
C ASP A 193 6.24 -25.25 -4.10
N LYS A 194 7.49 -25.08 -3.68
CA LYS A 194 8.66 -25.04 -4.58
C LYS A 194 9.00 -26.43 -5.14
N VAL A 195 8.77 -27.51 -4.38
CA VAL A 195 9.10 -28.89 -4.81
C VAL A 195 8.45 -29.28 -6.13
N HIS A 196 7.27 -28.73 -6.43
CA HIS A 196 6.53 -29.03 -7.65
C HIS A 196 6.92 -28.13 -8.84
N GLN A 197 8.09 -27.48 -8.80
CA GLN A 197 8.55 -26.63 -9.90
C GLN A 197 8.63 -27.40 -11.23
N THR A 198 9.24 -28.59 -11.25
CA THR A 198 9.33 -29.44 -12.45
C THR A 198 7.96 -29.76 -13.03
N THR A 199 6.99 -30.15 -12.17
CA THR A 199 5.61 -30.42 -12.59
C THR A 199 4.93 -29.18 -13.17
N ARG A 200 5.20 -27.98 -12.64
CA ARG A 200 4.62 -26.74 -13.15
C ARG A 200 5.17 -26.31 -14.52
N ASP A 201 6.37 -26.74 -14.84
CA ASP A 201 7.05 -26.43 -16.10
C ASP A 201 6.65 -27.39 -17.22
N GLU A 202 6.45 -28.67 -16.87
CA GLU A 202 6.07 -29.75 -17.79
C GLU A 202 4.56 -29.83 -18.06
N ASP A 203 3.73 -29.58 -17.05
CA ASP A 203 2.28 -29.69 -17.12
C ASP A 203 1.60 -28.31 -17.13
N ASN A 204 0.59 -28.15 -17.99
CA ASN A 204 -0.23 -26.94 -18.07
C ASN A 204 -1.67 -27.17 -17.53
N ASP A 205 -2.09 -28.40 -17.29
CA ASP A 205 -3.47 -28.73 -16.90
C ASP A 205 -3.84 -28.12 -15.55
N TRP A 206 -2.88 -28.02 -14.63
CA TRP A 206 -3.07 -27.35 -13.34
C TRP A 206 -3.45 -25.87 -13.48
N ARG A 207 -3.09 -25.20 -14.58
CA ARG A 207 -3.43 -23.78 -14.80
C ARG A 207 -4.89 -23.62 -15.19
N ASP A 208 -5.46 -24.54 -15.96
CA ASP A 208 -6.87 -24.51 -16.34
C ASP A 208 -7.76 -24.71 -15.11
N GLU A 209 -7.41 -25.68 -14.26
CA GLU A 209 -8.17 -25.97 -13.06
C GLU A 209 -8.04 -24.83 -12.03
N LEU A 210 -6.83 -24.31 -11.82
CA LEU A 210 -6.59 -23.20 -10.90
C LEU A 210 -7.28 -21.92 -11.36
N SER A 211 -7.23 -21.59 -12.65
CA SER A 211 -7.91 -20.40 -13.19
C SER A 211 -9.42 -20.45 -12.95
N ARG A 212 -10.01 -21.65 -13.01
CA ARG A 212 -11.42 -21.89 -12.70
C ARG A 212 -11.72 -21.70 -11.22
N GLU A 213 -10.86 -22.17 -10.31
CA GLU A 213 -11.02 -21.95 -8.86
C GLU A 213 -10.92 -20.47 -8.49
N ILE A 214 -9.92 -19.75 -9.03
CA ILE A 214 -9.74 -18.32 -8.82
C ILE A 214 -10.97 -17.55 -9.32
N ALA A 215 -11.44 -17.84 -10.55
CA ALA A 215 -12.61 -17.18 -11.12
C ALA A 215 -13.87 -17.41 -10.27
N ARG A 216 -14.11 -18.64 -9.81
CA ARG A 216 -15.22 -18.97 -8.90
C ARG A 216 -15.11 -18.21 -7.58
N TRP A 217 -13.91 -18.08 -7.02
CA TRP A 217 -13.70 -17.35 -5.77
C TRP A 217 -13.99 -15.86 -5.93
N ILE A 218 -13.55 -15.24 -7.04
CA ILE A 218 -13.81 -13.82 -7.36
C ILE A 218 -15.32 -13.57 -7.42
N LEU A 219 -16.05 -14.38 -8.19
CA LEU A 219 -17.51 -14.26 -8.36
C LEU A 219 -18.25 -14.41 -7.02
N ARG A 220 -17.96 -15.48 -6.26
CA ARG A 220 -18.58 -15.72 -4.96
C ARG A 220 -18.23 -14.64 -3.93
N SER A 221 -17.06 -14.04 -4.04
CA SER A 221 -16.65 -12.96 -3.13
C SER A 221 -17.35 -11.65 -3.47
N TYR A 222 -17.52 -11.35 -4.76
CA TYR A 222 -18.32 -10.24 -5.23
C TYR A 222 -19.78 -10.33 -4.75
N GLU A 223 -20.44 -11.48 -4.98
CA GLU A 223 -21.82 -11.73 -4.54
C GLU A 223 -22.02 -11.60 -3.02
N LYS A 224 -21.00 -11.92 -2.24
CA LYS A 224 -21.07 -11.83 -0.77
C LYS A 224 -20.78 -10.44 -0.21
N VAL A 225 -20.01 -9.63 -0.94
CA VAL A 225 -19.64 -8.28 -0.51
C VAL A 225 -20.73 -7.27 -0.87
N VAL A 226 -21.41 -7.49 -2.00
CA VAL A 226 -22.43 -6.60 -2.53
C VAL A 226 -23.82 -7.20 -2.27
N SER A 227 -24.68 -6.48 -1.53
CA SER A 227 -26.01 -6.98 -1.16
C SER A 227 -27.00 -7.08 -2.32
N ASP A 228 -26.83 -6.26 -3.36
CA ASP A 228 -27.64 -6.25 -4.59
C ASP A 228 -26.79 -6.67 -5.81
N ALA A 229 -25.98 -7.72 -5.61
CA ALA A 229 -25.07 -8.18 -6.65
C ALA A 229 -25.82 -8.71 -7.87
N PHE A 230 -25.39 -8.30 -9.07
CA PHE A 230 -25.79 -8.99 -10.30
C PHE A 230 -25.38 -10.47 -10.22
N ILE A 231 -26.30 -11.37 -10.63
CA ILE A 231 -26.00 -12.79 -10.76
C ILE A 231 -25.10 -12.96 -11.99
N LEU A 232 -23.83 -13.23 -11.75
CA LEU A 232 -22.84 -13.40 -12.81
C LEU A 232 -22.85 -14.87 -13.25
N GLY A 233 -23.12 -15.09 -14.53
CA GLY A 233 -23.33 -16.41 -15.11
C GLY A 233 -22.06 -17.08 -15.62
N THR A 234 -22.25 -18.08 -16.48
CA THR A 234 -21.16 -18.88 -17.05
C THR A 234 -20.27 -18.09 -18.00
N GLY A 235 -20.79 -17.06 -18.66
CA GLY A 235 -20.03 -16.22 -19.59
C GLY A 235 -19.00 -15.34 -18.87
N GLU A 236 -19.40 -14.75 -17.75
CA GLU A 236 -18.55 -13.92 -16.90
C GLU A 236 -17.48 -14.76 -16.21
N LEU A 237 -17.86 -15.96 -15.74
CA LEU A 237 -16.92 -16.95 -15.23
C LEU A 237 -15.84 -17.29 -16.26
N LEU A 238 -16.23 -17.52 -17.51
CA LEU A 238 -15.29 -17.83 -18.59
C LEU A 238 -14.37 -16.63 -18.89
N GLY A 239 -14.92 -15.41 -18.90
CA GLY A 239 -14.14 -14.18 -19.10
C GLY A 239 -13.09 -13.94 -18.02
N VAL A 240 -13.47 -14.11 -16.74
CA VAL A 240 -12.53 -14.00 -15.61
C VAL A 240 -11.49 -15.13 -15.66
N LYS A 241 -11.92 -16.37 -15.95
CA LYS A 241 -11.01 -17.52 -16.10
C LYS A 241 -9.93 -17.24 -17.14
N GLN A 242 -10.30 -16.75 -18.33
CA GLN A 242 -9.34 -16.39 -19.38
C GLN A 242 -8.39 -15.27 -18.95
N GLY A 243 -8.87 -14.31 -18.16
CA GLY A 243 -8.02 -13.26 -17.56
C GLY A 243 -6.98 -13.84 -16.61
N VAL A 244 -7.39 -14.77 -15.75
CA VAL A 244 -6.50 -15.46 -14.81
C VAL A 244 -5.46 -16.28 -15.55
N GLU A 245 -5.88 -17.05 -16.57
CA GLU A 245 -4.98 -17.88 -17.37
C GLU A 245 -3.90 -17.03 -18.07
N LYS A 246 -4.29 -15.90 -18.69
CA LYS A 246 -3.34 -14.94 -19.28
C LYS A 246 -2.37 -14.39 -18.25
N SER A 247 -2.86 -14.11 -17.04
CA SER A 247 -2.02 -13.60 -15.94
C SER A 247 -1.02 -14.64 -15.44
N LEU A 248 -1.44 -15.91 -15.34
CA LEU A 248 -0.58 -17.03 -15.01
C LEU A 248 0.47 -17.30 -16.10
N GLN A 249 0.13 -17.14 -17.37
CA GLN A 249 1.07 -17.26 -18.49
C GLN A 249 2.12 -16.14 -18.46
N ARG A 250 1.70 -14.89 -18.29
CA ARG A 250 2.62 -13.74 -18.15
C ARG A 250 3.50 -13.84 -16.92
N ALA A 251 2.98 -14.37 -15.81
CA ALA A 251 3.79 -14.57 -14.63
C ALA A 251 4.98 -15.53 -14.90
N LYS A 252 4.88 -16.46 -15.85
CA LYS A 252 6.01 -17.29 -16.30
C LYS A 252 7.18 -16.46 -16.86
N GLU A 253 6.92 -15.26 -17.40
CA GLU A 253 7.93 -14.38 -18.00
C GLU A 253 8.72 -13.56 -16.95
N PHE A 254 8.24 -13.50 -15.71
CA PHE A 254 8.92 -12.81 -14.60
C PHE A 254 9.71 -13.76 -13.67
N PHE A 255 9.72 -15.06 -13.99
CA PHE A 255 10.45 -16.11 -13.28
C PHE A 255 11.25 -16.97 -14.26
#